data_AF-A0A7C1S6L2-F1
#
_entry.id   AF-A0A7C1S6L2-F1
#
_cell.length_a   1.000
_cell.length_b   1.000
_cell.length_c   1.000
_cell.angle_alpha   90.00
_cell.angle_beta   90.00
_cell.angle_gamma   90.00
#
_symmetry.space_group_name_H-M   'P 1'
#
loop_
_entity.id
_entity.type
_entity.pdbx_description
1 polymer ?
#
loop_
_entity_poly.entity_id
_entity_poly.type
_entity_poly.pdbx_seq_one_letter_code
_entity_poly.pdbx_strand_id
1 'polypeptide(L)'
;MMNFFKKLFSLCNKGLKKLAYLIRKHLNIIEVKILLLGLALTALTGIYFLYLLFTDPGLYKVLSSTAIIHIMGGRALGIVTCLSAGISLFYTILYNFFLEVVIVLIAYGIVVLVMRNIIQPKLFDSAVRQAELTAQRQKTKIKKYGSIGLFLFVMFPFFMTGPVIGAIIGYLLNYRAINNFLIVFSGTLASIMIYALIGNNFINFINQYIHMDVLKKWGGIIIAVLIVIFLIYHLKTVKAFLYTGDDDEE
;
A
#
# COMPACT_ATOMS: atom_id res chain seq x y z
N MET A 1 -8.65 -25.66 10.89
CA MET A 1 -7.84 -24.94 9.88
C MET A 1 -8.41 -25.03 8.45
N MET A 2 -8.84 -26.22 7.98
CA MET A 2 -9.34 -26.44 6.61
C MET A 2 -10.64 -25.69 6.24
N ASN A 3 -11.53 -25.43 7.20
CA ASN A 3 -12.78 -24.68 6.98
C ASN A 3 -12.57 -23.17 6.74
N PHE A 4 -11.53 -22.57 7.34
CA PHE A 4 -11.20 -21.15 7.15
C PHE A 4 -10.67 -20.89 5.73
N PHE A 5 -9.75 -21.73 5.26
CA PHE A 5 -9.22 -21.65 3.89
C PHE A 5 -10.31 -21.84 2.83
N LYS A 6 -11.23 -22.80 3.00
CA LYS A 6 -12.38 -22.98 2.09
C LYS A 6 -13.30 -21.76 2.08
N LYS A 7 -13.55 -21.14 3.24
CA LYS A 7 -14.38 -19.93 3.37
C LYS A 7 -13.71 -18.72 2.72
N LEU A 8 -12.41 -18.53 2.93
CA LEU A 8 -11.59 -17.48 2.30
C LEU A 8 -11.55 -17.64 0.77
N PHE A 9 -11.34 -18.87 0.29
CA PHE A 9 -11.33 -19.18 -1.15
C PHE A 9 -12.70 -18.95 -1.79
N SER A 10 -13.79 -19.33 -1.12
CA SER A 10 -15.17 -19.09 -1.57
C SER A 10 -15.48 -17.60 -1.66
N LEU A 11 -15.07 -16.80 -0.66
CA LEU A 11 -15.22 -15.34 -0.67
C LEU A 11 -14.41 -14.69 -1.80
N CYS A 12 -13.17 -15.13 -1.99
CA CYS A 12 -12.30 -14.65 -3.06
C CYS A 12 -12.91 -14.95 -4.44
N ASN A 13 -13.37 -16.19 -4.66
CA ASN A 13 -14.00 -16.61 -5.93
C ASN A 13 -15.32 -15.86 -6.20
N LYS A 14 -16.16 -15.67 -5.17
CA LYS A 14 -17.38 -14.83 -5.30
C LYS A 14 -17.04 -13.38 -5.63
N GLY A 15 -16.01 -12.82 -4.99
CA GLY A 15 -15.49 -11.49 -5.28
C GLY A 15 -15.00 -11.37 -6.72
N LEU A 16 -14.17 -12.32 -7.18
CA LEU A 16 -13.66 -12.41 -8.55
C LEU A 16 -14.78 -12.51 -9.59
N LYS A 17 -15.79 -13.36 -9.38
CA LYS A 17 -16.93 -13.48 -10.30
C LYS A 17 -17.77 -12.20 -10.37
N LYS A 18 -18.01 -11.56 -9.22
CA LYS A 18 -18.75 -10.30 -9.16
C LYS A 18 -17.97 -9.16 -9.83
N LEU A 19 -16.64 -9.13 -9.62
CA LEU A 19 -15.74 -8.21 -10.28
C LEU A 19 -15.71 -8.43 -11.80
N ALA A 20 -15.60 -9.67 -12.26
CA ALA A 20 -15.63 -10.02 -13.68
C ALA A 20 -16.96 -9.63 -14.36
N TYR A 21 -18.08 -9.85 -13.68
CA TYR A 21 -19.40 -9.41 -14.16
C TYR A 21 -19.49 -7.88 -14.26
N LEU A 22 -19.03 -7.17 -13.24
CA LEU A 22 -18.99 -5.70 -13.19
C LEU A 22 -18.10 -5.10 -14.27
N ILE A 23 -16.91 -5.67 -14.45
CA ILE A 23 -15.99 -5.33 -15.52
C ILE A 23 -16.72 -5.44 -16.85
N ARG A 24 -17.30 -6.61 -17.16
CA ARG A 24 -17.96 -6.88 -18.44
C ARG A 24 -19.14 -5.93 -18.73
N LYS A 25 -19.89 -5.52 -17.70
CA LYS A 25 -21.06 -4.64 -17.84
C LYS A 25 -20.71 -3.15 -17.93
N HIS A 26 -19.59 -2.72 -17.36
CA HIS A 26 -19.23 -1.31 -17.23
C HIS A 26 -17.84 -0.95 -17.78
N LEU A 27 -17.34 -1.66 -18.80
CA LEU A 27 -16.04 -1.41 -19.45
C LEU A 27 -15.85 0.02 -19.98
N ASN A 28 -16.93 0.73 -20.27
CA ASN A 28 -16.87 2.10 -20.79
C ASN A 28 -16.51 3.14 -19.71
N ILE A 29 -16.60 2.78 -18.43
CA ILE A 29 -16.28 3.65 -17.31
C ILE A 29 -14.75 3.73 -17.14
N ILE A 30 -14.20 4.94 -17.07
CA ILE A 30 -12.76 5.17 -16.97
C ILE A 30 -12.17 4.51 -15.70
N GLU A 31 -12.89 4.53 -14.59
CA GLU A 31 -12.47 3.94 -13.32
C GLU A 31 -12.35 2.41 -13.38
N VAL A 32 -13.18 1.73 -14.18
CA VAL A 32 -13.06 0.29 -14.43
C VAL A 32 -11.79 -0.01 -15.21
N LYS A 33 -11.45 0.82 -16.22
CA LYS A 33 -10.20 0.69 -16.99
C LYS A 33 -8.96 0.92 -16.12
N ILE A 34 -9.02 1.91 -15.23
CA ILE A 34 -7.96 2.20 -14.25
C ILE A 34 -7.74 1.00 -13.32
N LEU A 35 -8.82 0.44 -12.78
CA LEU A 35 -8.75 -0.75 -11.92
C LEU A 35 -8.17 -1.95 -12.67
N LEU A 36 -8.62 -2.19 -13.90
CA LEU A 36 -8.10 -3.26 -14.76
C LEU A 36 -6.61 -3.11 -15.04
N LEU A 37 -6.16 -1.90 -15.34
CA LEU A 37 -4.74 -1.61 -15.55
C LEU A 37 -3.93 -1.95 -14.30
N GLY A 38 -4.38 -1.51 -13.12
CA GLY A 38 -3.74 -1.84 -11.86
C GLY A 38 -3.67 -3.35 -11.60
N LEU A 39 -4.77 -4.08 -11.82
CA LEU A 39 -4.83 -5.53 -11.68
C LEU A 39 -3.91 -6.26 -12.68
N ALA A 40 -3.84 -5.79 -13.93
CA ALA A 40 -2.95 -6.33 -14.95
C ALA A 40 -1.47 -6.15 -14.57
N LEU A 41 -1.10 -4.95 -14.09
CA LEU A 41 0.26 -4.69 -13.59
C LEU A 41 0.62 -5.55 -12.37
N THR A 42 -0.33 -5.76 -11.45
CA THR A 42 -0.14 -6.69 -10.32
C THR A 42 0.06 -8.12 -10.80
N ALA A 43 -0.71 -8.59 -11.77
CA ALA A 43 -0.56 -9.92 -12.33
C ALA A 43 0.82 -10.10 -13.01
N LEU A 44 1.27 -9.11 -13.78
CA LEU A 44 2.61 -9.08 -14.37
C LEU A 44 3.70 -9.11 -13.30
N THR A 45 3.53 -8.35 -12.22
CA THR A 45 4.46 -8.35 -11.07
C THR A 45 4.50 -9.74 -10.40
N GLY A 46 3.36 -10.40 -10.26
CA GLY A 46 3.28 -11.77 -9.74
C GLY A 46 3.99 -12.79 -10.63
N ILE A 47 3.85 -12.68 -11.94
CA ILE A 47 4.59 -13.52 -12.90
C ILE A 47 6.09 -13.26 -12.79
N TYR A 48 6.50 -12.00 -12.67
CA TYR A 48 7.91 -11.65 -12.49
C TYR A 48 8.47 -12.20 -11.17
N PHE A 49 7.70 -12.16 -10.08
CA PHE A 49 8.09 -12.79 -8.81
C PHE A 49 8.21 -14.31 -8.91
N LEU A 50 7.31 -14.97 -9.64
CA LEU A 50 7.42 -16.41 -9.91
C LEU A 50 8.71 -16.72 -10.69
N TYR A 51 9.03 -15.93 -11.71
CA TYR A 51 10.29 -16.06 -12.44
C TYR A 51 11.52 -15.87 -11.53
N LEU A 52 11.51 -14.85 -10.69
CA LEU A 52 12.61 -14.59 -9.74
C LEU A 52 12.74 -15.68 -8.68
N LEU A 53 11.64 -16.31 -8.25
CA LEU A 53 11.69 -17.40 -7.28
C LEU A 53 12.58 -18.56 -7.76
N PHE A 54 12.63 -18.80 -9.07
CA PHE A 54 13.47 -19.85 -9.67
C PHE A 54 14.83 -19.36 -10.14
N THR A 55 14.97 -18.08 -10.48
CA THR A 55 16.20 -17.53 -11.08
C THR A 55 17.11 -16.84 -10.06
N ASP A 56 16.54 -16.05 -9.16
CA ASP A 56 17.26 -15.30 -8.12
C ASP A 56 16.39 -15.18 -6.84
N PRO A 57 16.45 -16.18 -5.95
CA PRO A 57 15.70 -16.17 -4.70
C PRO A 57 16.06 -15.00 -3.76
N GLY A 58 17.27 -14.48 -3.86
CA GLY A 58 17.73 -13.33 -3.08
C GLY A 58 16.99 -12.06 -3.47
N LEU A 59 16.97 -11.77 -4.78
CA LEU A 59 16.23 -10.64 -5.33
C LEU A 59 14.71 -10.79 -5.12
N TYR A 60 14.17 -12.00 -5.29
CA TYR A 60 12.77 -12.30 -4.96
C TYR A 60 12.42 -11.90 -3.53
N LYS A 61 13.24 -12.29 -2.54
CA LYS A 61 12.99 -11.99 -1.12
C LYS A 61 12.94 -10.49 -0.86
N VAL A 62 13.85 -9.72 -1.47
CA VAL A 62 13.92 -8.27 -1.30
C VAL A 62 12.71 -7.60 -1.95
N LEU A 63 12.44 -7.88 -3.23
CA LEU A 63 11.36 -7.21 -3.95
C LEU A 63 9.98 -7.58 -3.42
N SER A 64 9.74 -8.84 -3.06
CA SER A 64 8.46 -9.28 -2.48
C SER A 64 8.24 -8.71 -1.07
N SER A 65 9.26 -8.65 -0.22
CA SER A 65 9.14 -8.01 1.10
C SER A 65 8.88 -6.51 0.98
N THR A 66 9.57 -5.80 0.07
CA THR A 66 9.27 -4.40 -0.24
C THR A 66 7.82 -4.21 -0.72
N ALA A 67 7.30 -5.09 -1.57
CA ALA A 67 5.91 -5.03 -2.02
C ALA A 67 4.91 -5.19 -0.85
N ILE A 68 5.15 -6.13 0.07
CA ILE A 68 4.34 -6.32 1.27
C ILE A 68 4.35 -5.05 2.15
N ILE A 69 5.54 -4.48 2.36
CA ILE A 69 5.71 -3.26 3.15
C ILE A 69 4.93 -2.08 2.53
N HIS A 70 4.95 -1.95 1.20
CA HIS A 70 4.18 -0.93 0.49
C HIS A 70 2.66 -1.12 0.63
N ILE A 71 2.18 -2.36 0.59
CA ILE A 71 0.76 -2.68 0.84
C ILE A 71 0.36 -2.27 2.27
N MET A 72 1.28 -2.41 3.23
CA MET A 72 1.12 -1.92 4.61
C MET A 72 1.32 -0.41 4.75
N GLY A 73 1.51 0.34 3.66
CA GLY A 73 1.70 1.80 3.69
C GLY A 73 3.09 2.27 4.14
N GLY A 74 4.07 1.38 4.23
CA GLY A 74 5.41 1.65 4.74
C GLY A 74 6.41 2.15 3.70
N ARG A 75 6.16 3.26 3.00
CA ARG A 75 7.06 3.77 1.93
C ARG A 75 8.53 3.85 2.33
N ALA A 76 8.82 4.51 3.46
CA ALA A 76 10.20 4.71 3.92
C ALA A 76 10.89 3.37 4.18
N LEU A 77 10.17 2.42 4.79
CA LEU A 77 10.68 1.07 5.04
C LEU A 77 10.88 0.29 3.74
N GLY A 78 10.01 0.44 2.74
CA GLY A 78 10.16 -0.19 1.43
C GLY A 78 11.44 0.25 0.72
N ILE A 79 11.71 1.57 0.73
CA ILE A 79 12.90 2.18 0.16
C ILE A 79 14.16 1.70 0.88
N VAL A 80 14.17 1.76 2.22
CA VAL A 80 15.30 1.30 3.04
C VAL A 80 15.54 -0.20 2.85
N THR A 81 14.50 -1.02 2.66
CA THR A 81 14.63 -2.46 2.39
C THR A 81 15.42 -2.71 1.10
N CYS A 82 15.13 -1.99 0.02
CA CYS A 82 15.87 -2.10 -1.23
C CYS A 82 17.33 -1.62 -1.08
N LEU A 83 17.54 -0.45 -0.50
CA LEU A 83 18.89 0.13 -0.35
C LEU A 83 19.78 -0.73 0.56
N SER A 84 19.23 -1.25 1.67
CA SER A 84 19.97 -2.11 2.61
C SER A 84 20.33 -3.47 2.01
N ALA A 85 19.59 -3.90 0.99
CA ALA A 85 19.90 -5.08 0.20
C ALA A 85 20.92 -4.84 -0.92
N GLY A 86 21.43 -3.60 -1.06
CA GLY A 86 22.41 -3.24 -2.10
C GLY A 86 21.79 -2.99 -3.47
N ILE A 87 20.46 -2.85 -3.57
CA ILE A 87 19.82 -2.45 -4.83
C ILE A 87 20.21 -1.00 -5.13
N SER A 88 20.67 -0.74 -6.35
CA SER A 88 21.08 0.60 -6.76
C SER A 88 19.98 1.64 -6.50
N LEU A 89 20.38 2.88 -6.25
CA LEU A 89 19.47 3.99 -6.02
C LEU A 89 18.41 4.14 -7.14
N PHE A 90 18.85 4.00 -8.40
CA PHE A 90 17.97 4.12 -9.56
C PHE A 90 16.86 3.05 -9.56
N TYR A 91 17.24 1.77 -9.43
CA TYR A 91 16.26 0.66 -9.39
C TYR A 91 15.38 0.72 -8.14
N THR A 92 15.91 1.20 -7.02
CA THR A 92 15.11 1.45 -5.81
C THR A 92 14.00 2.46 -6.08
N ILE A 93 14.34 3.63 -6.65
CA ILE A 93 13.34 4.66 -6.97
C ILE A 93 12.31 4.11 -7.95
N LEU A 94 12.75 3.48 -9.04
CA LEU A 94 11.87 2.97 -10.09
C LEU A 94 10.88 1.93 -9.56
N TYR A 95 11.38 0.95 -8.79
CA TYR A 95 10.55 -0.13 -8.28
C TYR A 95 9.57 0.34 -7.19
N ASN A 96 10.03 1.15 -6.23
CA ASN A 96 9.16 1.67 -5.17
C ASN A 96 8.08 2.60 -5.74
N PHE A 97 8.42 3.39 -6.77
CA PHE A 97 7.44 4.22 -7.48
C PHE A 97 6.42 3.38 -8.24
N PHE A 98 6.86 2.34 -8.94
CA PHE A 98 5.97 1.40 -9.62
C PHE A 98 4.96 0.76 -8.65
N LEU A 99 5.42 0.29 -7.47
CA LEU A 99 4.53 -0.28 -6.46
C LEU A 99 3.45 0.71 -6.00
N GLU A 100 3.83 1.96 -5.72
CA GLU A 100 2.88 3.01 -5.33
C GLU A 100 1.86 3.31 -6.43
N VAL A 101 2.31 3.37 -7.70
CA VAL A 101 1.40 3.55 -8.85
C VAL A 101 0.39 2.41 -8.92
N VAL A 102 0.83 1.15 -8.82
CA VAL A 102 -0.06 -0.03 -8.86
C VAL A 102 -1.08 0.02 -7.72
N ILE A 103 -0.63 0.31 -6.50
CA ILE A 103 -1.51 0.42 -5.32
C ILE A 103 -2.53 1.54 -5.52
N VAL A 104 -2.12 2.71 -6.00
CA VAL A 104 -3.03 3.84 -6.26
C VAL A 104 -4.05 3.51 -7.32
N LEU A 105 -3.68 2.88 -8.44
CA LEU A 105 -4.63 2.51 -9.50
C LEU A 105 -5.72 1.57 -8.98
N ILE A 106 -5.33 0.56 -8.19
CA ILE A 106 -6.26 -0.40 -7.60
C ILE A 106 -7.14 0.28 -6.54
N ALA A 107 -6.53 0.98 -5.58
CA ALA A 107 -7.26 1.62 -4.49
C ALA A 107 -8.23 2.68 -4.99
N TYR A 108 -7.78 3.54 -5.91
CA TYR A 108 -8.63 4.54 -6.56
C TYR A 108 -9.81 3.89 -7.28
N GLY A 109 -9.54 2.88 -8.11
CA GLY A 109 -10.58 2.17 -8.87
C GLY A 109 -11.62 1.54 -7.94
N ILE A 110 -11.19 0.86 -6.88
CA ILE A 110 -12.11 0.27 -5.90
C ILE A 110 -12.91 1.35 -5.18
N VAL A 111 -12.26 2.32 -4.54
CA VAL A 111 -12.94 3.34 -3.71
C VAL A 111 -13.95 4.12 -4.55
N VAL A 112 -13.58 4.60 -5.74
CA VAL A 112 -14.48 5.40 -6.58
C VAL A 112 -15.67 4.58 -7.08
N LEU A 113 -15.47 3.31 -7.46
CA LEU A 113 -16.57 2.44 -7.87
C LEU A 113 -17.52 2.11 -6.70
N VAL A 114 -17.01 2.05 -5.47
CA VAL A 114 -17.84 1.91 -4.26
C VAL A 114 -18.63 3.18 -3.98
N MET A 115 -17.99 4.35 -4.04
CA MET A 115 -18.66 5.65 -3.86
C MET A 115 -19.77 5.88 -4.90
N ARG A 116 -19.61 5.36 -6.12
CA ARG A 116 -20.65 5.39 -7.17
C ARG A 116 -21.73 4.32 -7.00
N ASN A 117 -21.74 3.56 -5.90
CA ASN A 117 -22.62 2.41 -5.64
C ASN A 117 -22.57 1.31 -6.71
N ILE A 118 -21.50 1.27 -7.51
CA ILE A 118 -21.30 0.26 -8.56
C ILE A 118 -20.83 -1.05 -7.92
N ILE A 119 -19.96 -0.96 -6.91
CA ILE A 119 -19.48 -2.10 -6.11
C ILE A 119 -20.02 -1.95 -4.69
N GLN A 120 -20.62 -3.01 -4.15
CA GLN A 120 -20.96 -3.12 -2.72
C GLN A 120 -20.07 -4.19 -2.08
N PRO A 121 -18.89 -3.83 -1.54
CA PRO A 121 -17.98 -4.79 -0.94
C PRO A 121 -18.26 -4.92 0.55
N LYS A 122 -18.92 -6.01 0.96
CA LYS A 122 -19.09 -6.34 2.39
C LYS A 122 -17.77 -6.56 3.14
N LEU A 123 -16.67 -6.84 2.42
CA LEU A 123 -15.36 -7.17 3.01
C LEU A 123 -14.44 -5.97 3.24
N PHE A 124 -14.65 -4.86 2.52
CA PHE A 124 -13.74 -3.69 2.55
C PHE A 124 -14.46 -2.38 2.84
N ASP A 125 -15.72 -2.44 3.27
CA ASP A 125 -16.56 -1.27 3.50
C ASP A 125 -15.93 -0.29 4.50
N SER A 126 -15.35 -0.80 5.59
CA SER A 126 -14.68 0.02 6.61
C SER A 126 -13.45 0.76 6.08
N ALA A 127 -12.57 0.07 5.35
CA ALA A 127 -11.35 0.67 4.78
C ALA A 127 -11.67 1.71 3.71
N VAL A 128 -12.63 1.42 2.83
CA VAL A 128 -13.09 2.35 1.80
C VAL A 128 -13.74 3.58 2.43
N ARG A 129 -14.63 3.38 3.41
CA ARG A 129 -15.30 4.47 4.13
C ARG A 129 -14.30 5.32 4.92
N GLN A 130 -13.28 4.72 5.52
CA GLN A 130 -12.22 5.46 6.20
C GLN A 130 -11.40 6.30 5.20
N ALA A 131 -11.09 5.75 4.03
CA ALA A 131 -10.38 6.48 2.98
C ALA A 131 -11.22 7.67 2.47
N GLU A 132 -12.52 7.46 2.25
CA GLU A 132 -13.45 8.52 1.89
C GLU A 132 -13.54 9.61 2.98
N LEU A 133 -13.76 9.23 4.23
CA LEU A 133 -13.86 10.19 5.34
C LEU A 133 -12.59 11.01 5.53
N THR A 134 -11.42 10.35 5.42
CA THR A 134 -10.12 11.04 5.48
C THR A 134 -9.98 12.03 4.33
N ALA A 135 -10.35 11.62 3.12
CA ALA A 135 -10.32 12.49 1.95
C ALA A 135 -11.27 13.70 2.10
N GLN A 136 -12.50 13.49 2.57
CA GLN A 136 -13.47 14.56 2.81
C GLN A 136 -12.97 15.57 3.86
N ARG A 137 -12.37 15.09 4.97
CA ARG A 137 -11.80 15.96 6.02
C ARG A 137 -10.70 16.88 5.48
N GLN A 138 -9.86 16.38 4.59
CA GLN A 138 -8.75 17.14 4.03
C GLN A 138 -9.13 17.97 2.79
N LYS A 139 -10.25 17.62 2.13
CA LYS A 139 -10.75 18.26 0.90
C LYS A 139 -10.80 19.78 1.01
N THR A 140 -11.38 20.34 2.07
CA THR A 140 -11.54 21.80 2.21
C THR A 140 -10.20 22.53 2.30
N LYS A 141 -9.23 21.95 3.03
CA LYS A 141 -7.88 22.51 3.15
C LYS A 141 -7.14 22.49 1.82
N ILE A 142 -7.21 21.37 1.10
CA ILE A 142 -6.51 21.20 -0.18
C ILE A 142 -7.20 21.98 -1.30
N LYS A 143 -8.53 22.11 -1.28
CA LYS A 143 -9.32 22.90 -2.26
C LYS A 143 -8.81 24.34 -2.37
N LYS A 144 -8.39 24.95 -1.25
CA LYS A 144 -7.83 26.32 -1.22
C LYS A 144 -6.58 26.47 -2.10
N TYR A 145 -5.76 25.42 -2.20
CA TYR A 145 -4.47 25.42 -2.89
C TYR A 145 -4.49 24.63 -4.20
N GLY A 146 -5.63 24.04 -4.57
CA GLY A 146 -5.83 23.33 -5.83
C GLY A 146 -4.81 22.22 -6.10
N SER A 147 -4.27 22.21 -7.32
CA SER A 147 -3.31 21.19 -7.78
C SER A 147 -1.99 21.21 -7.01
N ILE A 148 -1.51 22.41 -6.63
CA ILE A 148 -0.28 22.58 -5.85
C ILE A 148 -0.48 22.04 -4.44
N GLY A 149 -1.64 22.33 -3.82
CA GLY A 149 -2.00 21.77 -2.52
C GLY A 149 -2.04 20.26 -2.53
N LEU A 150 -2.62 19.69 -3.58
CA LEU A 150 -2.70 18.24 -3.74
C LEU A 150 -1.31 17.61 -3.96
N PHE A 151 -0.47 18.24 -4.79
CA PHE A 151 0.91 17.82 -5.00
C PHE A 151 1.68 17.79 -3.68
N LEU A 152 1.68 18.91 -2.94
CA LEU A 152 2.40 19.03 -1.67
C LEU A 152 1.85 18.03 -0.64
N PHE A 153 0.54 17.84 -0.57
CA PHE A 153 -0.08 16.85 0.31
C PHE A 153 0.43 15.44 0.08
N VAL A 154 0.62 15.03 -1.18
CA VAL A 154 1.13 13.70 -1.54
C VAL A 154 2.64 13.59 -1.39
N MET A 155 3.35 14.68 -1.70
CA MET A 155 4.81 14.77 -1.58
C MET A 155 5.26 14.70 -0.12
N PHE A 156 4.57 15.41 0.77
CA PHE A 156 4.90 15.43 2.18
C PHE A 156 4.57 14.09 2.85
N PRO A 157 5.48 13.61 3.71
CA PRO A 157 5.39 12.27 4.25
C PRO A 157 4.46 12.19 5.46
N PHE A 158 3.16 12.22 5.21
CA PHE A 158 2.20 11.83 6.24
C PHE A 158 2.08 10.30 6.27
N PHE A 159 2.08 9.71 7.47
CA PHE A 159 2.03 8.27 7.64
C PHE A 159 0.80 7.64 6.96
N MET A 160 1.09 6.58 6.19
CA MET A 160 0.19 5.51 5.76
C MET A 160 -0.89 5.80 4.71
N THR A 161 -1.05 7.02 4.18
CA THR A 161 -2.16 7.28 3.24
C THR A 161 -1.96 8.34 2.14
N GLY A 162 -0.73 8.83 1.88
CA GLY A 162 -0.47 9.99 1.00
C GLY A 162 -1.08 9.91 -0.42
N PRO A 163 -0.59 9.04 -1.32
CA PRO A 163 -1.04 9.05 -2.72
C PRO A 163 -2.45 8.51 -2.94
N VAL A 164 -2.83 7.49 -2.18
CA VAL A 164 -4.18 6.89 -2.27
C VAL A 164 -5.22 7.91 -1.86
N ILE A 165 -5.06 8.55 -0.69
CA ILE A 165 -5.99 9.60 -0.25
C ILE A 165 -5.88 10.80 -1.17
N GLY A 166 -4.68 11.19 -1.62
CA GLY A 166 -4.51 12.24 -2.61
C GLY A 166 -5.35 12.00 -3.88
N ALA A 167 -5.29 10.80 -4.45
CA ALA A 167 -6.07 10.44 -5.62
C ALA A 167 -7.58 10.49 -5.35
N ILE A 168 -8.04 10.10 -4.16
CA ILE A 168 -9.45 10.21 -3.77
C ILE A 168 -9.86 11.67 -3.60
N ILE A 169 -9.01 12.50 -2.98
CA ILE A 169 -9.25 13.95 -2.84
C ILE A 169 -9.35 14.62 -4.20
N GLY A 170 -8.43 14.32 -5.13
CA GLY A 170 -8.50 14.86 -6.50
C GLY A 170 -9.80 14.48 -7.21
N TYR A 171 -10.30 13.25 -7.01
CA TYR A 171 -11.63 12.85 -7.48
C TYR A 171 -12.75 13.68 -6.82
N LEU A 172 -12.72 13.85 -5.50
CA LEU A 172 -13.70 14.66 -4.76
C LEU A 172 -13.69 16.14 -5.16
N LEU A 173 -12.55 16.65 -5.66
CA LEU A 173 -12.38 17.99 -6.21
C LEU A 173 -12.79 18.08 -7.70
N ASN A 174 -13.36 17.01 -8.27
CA ASN A 174 -13.76 16.91 -9.67
C ASN A 174 -12.62 17.11 -10.68
N TYR A 175 -11.39 16.71 -10.34
CA TYR A 175 -10.31 16.65 -11.32
C TYR A 175 -10.54 15.51 -12.31
N ARG A 176 -10.23 15.78 -13.59
CA ARG A 176 -10.14 14.72 -14.59
C ARG A 176 -9.12 13.68 -14.12
N ALA A 177 -9.43 12.40 -14.31
CA ALA A 177 -8.60 11.28 -13.82
C ALA A 177 -7.12 11.43 -14.21
N ILE A 178 -6.84 11.83 -15.46
CA ILE A 178 -5.47 12.06 -15.95
C ILE A 178 -4.76 13.15 -15.13
N ASN A 179 -5.37 14.32 -14.95
CA ASN A 179 -4.76 15.42 -14.19
C ASN A 179 -4.56 15.04 -12.73
N ASN A 180 -5.52 14.34 -12.14
CA ASN A 180 -5.43 13.81 -10.79
C ASN A 180 -4.19 12.90 -10.64
N PHE A 181 -4.04 11.92 -11.53
CA PHE A 181 -2.88 11.02 -11.49
C PHE A 181 -1.56 11.73 -11.77
N LEU A 182 -1.50 12.67 -12.70
CA LEU A 182 -0.27 13.43 -12.95
C LEU A 182 0.21 14.16 -11.68
N ILE A 183 -0.70 14.82 -10.97
CA ILE A 183 -0.39 15.53 -9.71
C ILE A 183 0.02 14.54 -8.62
N VAL A 184 -0.74 13.46 -8.43
CA VAL A 184 -0.47 12.45 -7.39
C VAL A 184 0.84 11.72 -7.65
N PHE A 185 1.10 11.29 -8.89
CA PHE A 185 2.29 10.54 -9.25
C PHE A 185 3.54 11.42 -9.25
N SER A 186 3.47 12.67 -9.69
CA SER A 186 4.61 13.60 -9.55
C SER A 186 4.96 13.86 -8.09
N GLY A 187 3.96 14.08 -7.21
CA GLY A 187 4.21 14.23 -5.77
C GLY A 187 4.79 12.96 -5.14
N THR A 188 4.29 11.80 -5.55
CA THR A 188 4.80 10.50 -5.10
C THR A 188 6.25 10.27 -5.53
N LEU A 189 6.58 10.56 -6.79
CA LEU A 189 7.93 10.44 -7.31
C LEU A 189 8.89 11.37 -6.56
N ALA A 190 8.52 12.63 -6.38
CA ALA A 190 9.31 13.59 -5.61
C ALA A 190 9.56 13.09 -4.17
N SER A 191 8.51 12.57 -3.50
CA SER A 191 8.63 11.97 -2.18
C SER A 191 9.62 10.81 -2.16
N ILE A 192 9.49 9.85 -3.09
CA ILE A 192 10.39 8.69 -3.18
C ILE A 192 11.83 9.11 -3.45
N MET A 193 12.05 10.08 -4.33
CA MET A 193 13.40 10.60 -4.59
C MET A 193 14.03 11.18 -3.31
N ILE A 194 13.27 11.99 -2.55
CA ILE A 194 13.74 12.56 -1.28
C ILE A 194 14.13 11.43 -0.31
N TYR A 195 13.25 10.44 -0.12
CA TYR A 195 13.52 9.31 0.77
C TYR A 195 14.69 8.44 0.32
N ALA A 196 14.79 8.17 -0.97
CA ALA A 196 15.84 7.33 -1.51
C ALA A 196 17.21 8.01 -1.41
N LEU A 197 17.28 9.32 -1.67
CA LEU A 197 18.51 10.10 -1.52
C LEU A 197 18.93 10.20 -0.05
N ILE A 198 18.00 10.57 0.85
CA ILE A 198 18.28 10.65 2.28
C ILE A 198 18.67 9.28 2.82
N GLY A 199 17.91 8.24 2.49
CA GLY A 199 18.16 6.86 2.94
C GLY A 199 19.49 6.31 2.44
N ASN A 200 19.86 6.59 1.18
CA ASN A 200 21.13 6.16 0.60
C ASN A 200 22.31 6.85 1.30
N ASN A 201 22.22 8.17 1.52
CA ASN A 201 23.24 8.91 2.24
C ASN A 201 23.36 8.43 3.70
N PHE A 202 22.24 8.16 4.35
CA PHE A 202 22.21 7.66 5.73
C PHE A 202 22.83 6.27 5.84
N ILE A 203 22.51 5.35 4.92
CA ILE A 203 23.13 4.02 4.88
C ILE A 203 24.63 4.13 4.62
N ASN A 204 25.06 4.98 3.67
CA ASN A 204 26.48 5.19 3.40
C ASN A 204 27.23 5.78 4.61
N PHE A 205 26.63 6.73 5.31
CA PHE A 205 27.17 7.27 6.54
C PHE A 205 27.35 6.18 7.59
N ILE A 206 26.34 5.33 7.80
CA ILE A 206 26.41 4.22 8.74
C ILE A 206 27.49 3.21 8.35
N ASN A 207 27.58 2.86 7.06
CA ASN A 207 28.58 1.90 6.54
C ASN A 207 30.01 2.32 6.84
N GLN A 208 30.27 3.63 6.95
CA GLN A 208 31.58 4.17 7.27
C GLN A 208 32.01 3.88 8.71
N TYR A 209 31.07 3.64 9.63
CA TYR A 209 31.35 3.46 11.05
C TYR A 209 30.97 2.08 11.61
N ILE A 210 30.02 1.37 10.98
CA ILE A 210 29.51 0.07 11.44
C ILE A 210 29.34 -0.86 10.22
N HIS A 211 29.98 -2.03 10.25
CA HIS A 211 29.75 -3.06 9.22
C HIS A 211 28.28 -3.51 9.23
N MET A 212 27.60 -3.42 8.08
CA MET A 212 26.14 -3.63 7.94
C MET A 212 25.63 -4.99 8.39
N ASP A 213 26.48 -6.00 8.41
CA ASP A 213 26.12 -7.35 8.85
C ASP A 213 25.73 -7.36 10.33
N VAL A 214 26.37 -6.48 11.12
CA VAL A 214 26.07 -6.28 12.54
C VAL A 214 24.72 -5.58 12.67
N LEU A 215 24.48 -4.49 11.94
CA LEU A 215 23.20 -3.75 11.97
C LEU A 215 22.00 -4.56 11.50
N LYS A 216 22.13 -5.37 10.44
CA LYS A 216 21.04 -6.26 9.98
C LYS A 216 20.66 -7.26 11.06
N LYS A 217 21.65 -7.80 11.78
CA LYS A 217 21.44 -8.76 12.88
C LYS A 217 20.81 -8.08 14.10
N TRP A 218 21.33 -6.94 14.54
CA TRP A 218 20.81 -6.21 15.70
C TRP A 218 19.46 -5.55 15.43
N GLY A 219 19.23 -5.00 14.24
CA GLY A 219 17.95 -4.42 13.84
C GLY A 219 16.82 -5.45 13.84
N GLY A 220 17.08 -6.66 13.35
CA GLY A 220 16.14 -7.77 13.43
C GLY A 220 15.80 -8.17 14.87
N ILE A 221 16.82 -8.21 15.75
CA ILE A 221 16.64 -8.51 17.19
C ILE A 221 15.82 -7.40 17.87
N ILE A 222 16.12 -6.13 17.62
CA ILE A 222 15.39 -5.00 18.21
C ILE A 222 13.92 -5.01 17.77
N ILE A 223 13.65 -5.22 16.48
CA ILE A 223 12.27 -5.30 15.97
C ILE A 223 11.55 -6.51 16.57
N ALA A 224 12.19 -7.67 16.64
CA ALA A 224 11.60 -8.87 17.26
C ALA A 224 11.26 -8.64 18.74
N VAL A 225 12.18 -8.02 19.50
CA VAL A 225 11.96 -7.66 20.90
C VAL A 225 10.80 -6.67 21.05
N LEU A 226 10.74 -5.64 20.20
CA LEU A 226 9.63 -4.67 20.22
C LEU A 226 8.28 -5.31 19.90
N ILE A 227 8.22 -6.24 18.93
CA ILE A 227 7.01 -7.00 18.61
C ILE A 227 6.58 -7.86 19.79
N VAL A 228 7.52 -8.54 20.45
CA VAL A 228 7.24 -9.37 21.63
C VAL A 228 6.75 -8.51 22.79
N ILE A 229 7.38 -7.37 23.07
CA ILE A 229 6.94 -6.42 24.10
C ILE A 229 5.53 -5.90 23.80
N PHE A 230 5.27 -5.53 22.54
CA PHE A 230 3.95 -5.08 22.10
C PHE A 230 2.89 -6.16 22.30
N LEU A 231 3.20 -7.42 21.94
CA LEU A 231 2.32 -8.57 22.16
C LEU A 231 2.07 -8.82 23.65
N ILE A 232 3.09 -8.75 24.50
CA ILE A 232 2.97 -8.90 25.97
C ILE A 232 2.10 -7.78 26.56
N TYR A 233 2.28 -6.54 26.08
CA TYR A 233 1.50 -5.41 26.53
C TYR A 233 0.01 -5.54 26.15
N HIS A 234 -0.27 -6.01 24.93
CA HIS A 234 -1.64 -6.23 24.46
C HIS A 234 -2.25 -7.59 24.82
N LEU A 235 -1.49 -8.49 25.44
CA LEU A 235 -1.96 -9.82 25.85
C LEU A 235 -3.12 -9.75 26.85
N LYS A 236 -3.17 -8.70 27.70
CA LYS A 236 -4.32 -8.43 28.58
C LYS A 236 -5.57 -8.01 27.80
N THR A 237 -5.41 -7.21 26.74
CA THR A 237 -6.51 -6.80 25.85
C THR A 237 -7.04 -7.99 25.03
N VAL A 238 -6.15 -8.85 24.53
CA VAL A 238 -6.51 -10.06 23.78
C VAL A 238 -7.18 -11.09 24.69
N LYS A 239 -6.69 -11.29 25.93
CA LYS A 239 -7.37 -12.13 26.92
C LYS A 239 -8.77 -11.60 27.25
N ALA A 240 -8.91 -10.30 27.51
CA ALA A 240 -10.22 -9.70 27.79
C ALA A 240 -11.24 -9.94 26.66
N PHE A 241 -10.81 -9.83 25.40
CA PHE A 241 -11.66 -10.08 24.23
C PHE A 241 -12.04 -11.56 24.04
N LEU A 242 -11.19 -12.49 24.51
CA LEU A 242 -11.45 -13.93 24.43
C LEU A 242 -12.39 -14.44 25.54
N TYR A 243 -12.38 -13.80 26.72
CA TYR A 243 -13.26 -14.19 27.84
C TYR A 243 -14.69 -13.62 27.74
N THR A 244 -14.93 -12.56 26.95
CA THR A 244 -16.31 -12.03 26.76
C THR A 244 -17.18 -12.91 25.85
N GLY A 245 -16.64 -13.98 25.29
CA GLY A 245 -17.39 -14.90 24.40
C GLY A 245 -17.97 -16.14 25.09
N ASP A 246 -17.58 -16.40 26.34
CA ASP A 246 -18.00 -17.61 27.09
C ASP A 246 -19.07 -17.32 28.16
N ASP A 247 -19.35 -16.05 28.48
CA ASP A 247 -20.30 -15.67 29.55
C ASP A 247 -21.74 -15.38 29.04
N ASP A 248 -22.00 -15.47 27.73
CA ASP A 248 -23.33 -15.24 27.11
C ASP A 248 -24.13 -16.55 26.85
N GLU A 249 -23.65 -17.71 27.33
CA GLU A 249 -24.31 -19.03 27.21
C GLU A 249 -24.63 -19.73 28.55
N GLU A 250 -25.05 -18.97 29.59
CA GLU A 250 -25.77 -19.54 30.76
C GLU A 250 -27.18 -18.98 30.91
#